data_AF-A0AA36FWD5-F1
#
_entry.id   AF-A0AA36FWD5-F1
#
_cell.length_a   1.000
_cell.length_b   1.000
_cell.length_c   1.000
_cell.angle_alpha   90.00
_cell.angle_beta   90.00
_cell.angle_gamma   90.00
#
_symmetry.space_group_name_H-M   'P 1'
#
loop_
_entity.id
_entity.type
_entity.pdbx_description
1 polymer ?
#
loop_
_entity_poly.entity_id
_entity_poly.type
_entity_poly.pdbx_seq_one_letter_code
_entity_poly.pdbx_strand_id
1 'polypeptide(L)'
;MIAQKEFNSAGRLIFLETIRIARIMRPYAKWGFYGFPYCNYDAGHNGEFTCADNFQAHNDDLAFIMKAGNALFPSLYLGDNRAHRNFRQSSPNLGG
;
A
#
# COMPACT_ATOMS: atom_id res chain seq x y z
N MET A 1 -19.76 -13.71 10.71
CA MET A 1 -19.69 -12.67 9.64
C MET A 1 -19.96 -11.24 10.13
N ILE A 2 -20.75 -11.00 11.19
CA ILE A 2 -21.01 -9.62 11.69
C ILE A 2 -19.70 -8.93 12.12
N ALA A 3 -18.88 -9.58 12.95
CA ALA A 3 -17.61 -9.03 13.42
C ALA A 3 -16.66 -8.59 12.29
N GLN A 4 -16.53 -9.38 11.22
CA GLN A 4 -15.67 -9.02 10.07
C GLN A 4 -16.21 -7.79 9.34
N LYS A 5 -17.53 -7.70 9.12
CA LYS A 5 -18.16 -6.55 8.46
C LYS A 5 -18.00 -5.28 9.29
N GLU A 6 -18.23 -5.36 10.59
CA GLU A 6 -18.07 -4.23 11.52
C GLU A 6 -16.62 -3.77 11.59
N PHE A 7 -15.67 -4.71 11.74
CA PHE A 7 -14.24 -4.42 11.76
C PHE A 7 -13.80 -3.72 10.46
N ASN A 8 -14.15 -4.27 9.30
CA ASN A 8 -13.78 -3.68 8.02
C ASN A 8 -14.43 -2.31 7.80
N SER A 9 -15.68 -2.13 8.24
CA SER A 9 -16.40 -0.85 8.10
C SER A 9 -15.78 0.24 8.99
N ALA A 10 -15.51 -0.08 10.24
CA ALA A 10 -14.84 0.82 11.18
C ALA A 10 -13.41 1.14 10.72
N GLY A 11 -12.65 0.13 10.29
CA GLY A 11 -11.31 0.30 9.74
C GLY A 11 -11.30 1.23 8.53
N ARG A 12 -12.20 1.02 7.57
CA ARG A 12 -12.36 1.89 6.40
C ARG A 12 -12.62 3.34 6.79
N LEU A 13 -13.51 3.57 7.76
CA LEU A 13 -13.81 4.91 8.24
C LEU A 13 -12.57 5.59 8.85
N ILE A 14 -11.81 4.86 9.68
CA ILE A 14 -10.59 5.39 10.30
C ILE A 14 -9.58 5.82 9.24
N PHE A 15 -9.25 4.95 8.27
CA PHE A 15 -8.29 5.29 7.21
C PHE A 15 -8.71 6.54 6.42
N LEU A 16 -9.98 6.60 6.01
CA LEU A 16 -10.48 7.69 5.18
C LEU A 16 -10.57 9.03 5.94
N GLU A 17 -11.06 9.01 7.18
CA GLU A 17 -11.17 10.24 7.97
C GLU A 17 -9.81 10.77 8.42
N THR A 18 -8.89 9.89 8.83
CA THR A 18 -7.53 10.30 9.21
C THR A 18 -6.83 11.02 8.06
N ILE A 19 -6.83 10.45 6.85
CA ILE A 19 -6.14 11.07 5.72
C ILE A 19 -6.87 12.32 5.20
N ARG A 20 -8.21 12.36 5.30
CA ARG A 20 -9.00 13.57 4.98
C ARG A 20 -8.61 14.72 5.90
N ILE A 21 -8.56 14.49 7.21
CA ILE A 21 -8.14 15.49 8.19
C ILE A 21 -6.69 15.93 7.93
N ALA A 22 -5.77 14.99 7.71
CA ALA A 22 -4.36 15.29 7.43
C ALA A 22 -4.19 16.20 6.20
N ARG A 23 -4.93 15.93 5.11
CA ARG A 23 -4.94 16.74 3.90
C ARG A 23 -5.54 18.14 4.12
N ILE A 24 -6.57 18.29 4.94
CA ILE A 24 -7.12 19.61 5.30
C ILE A 24 -6.09 20.40 6.11
N MET A 25 -5.43 19.76 7.09
CA MET A 25 -4.47 20.43 7.97
C MET A 25 -3.18 20.82 7.26
N ARG A 26 -2.74 20.07 6.25
CA ARG A 26 -1.52 20.32 5.47
C ARG A 26 -1.78 20.07 3.99
N PRO A 27 -2.43 21.01 3.28
CA PRO A 27 -2.92 20.80 1.91
C PRO A 27 -1.83 20.59 0.86
N TYR A 28 -0.62 21.09 1.12
CA TYR A 28 0.51 20.98 0.18
C TYR A 28 1.43 19.78 0.45
N ALA A 29 1.17 19.02 1.52
CA ALA A 29 1.99 17.85 1.84
C ALA A 29 1.60 16.62 1.00
N LYS A 30 2.53 15.67 0.95
CA LYS A 30 2.30 14.34 0.38
C LYS A 30 1.83 13.41 1.50
N TRP A 31 0.63 12.88 1.36
CA TRP A 31 -0.06 12.03 2.32
C TRP A 31 -0.37 10.68 1.73
N GLY A 32 -0.10 9.65 2.52
CA GLY A 32 -0.33 8.25 2.22
C GLY A 32 0.00 7.42 3.45
N PHE A 33 -0.40 6.16 3.46
CA PHE A 33 -0.10 5.23 4.55
C PHE A 33 1.14 4.42 4.20
N TYR A 34 2.05 4.34 5.17
CA TYR A 34 3.24 3.49 5.06
C TYR A 34 2.84 2.01 4.92
N GLY A 35 3.56 1.29 4.06
CA GLY A 35 3.35 -0.15 3.80
C GLY A 35 2.43 -0.45 2.62
N PHE A 36 1.76 0.55 2.04
CA PHE A 36 0.86 0.36 0.90
C PHE A 36 1.50 0.84 -0.42
N PRO A 37 1.30 0.12 -1.55
CA PRO A 37 0.65 -1.20 -1.67
C PRO A 37 1.49 -2.33 -1.06
N TYR A 38 0.83 -3.45 -0.72
CA TYR A 38 1.51 -4.66 -0.30
C TYR A 38 2.10 -5.41 -1.50
N CYS A 39 3.17 -6.16 -1.25
CA CYS A 39 3.77 -7.11 -2.17
C CYS A 39 4.33 -8.28 -1.35
N ASN A 40 4.82 -9.32 -2.00
CA ASN A 40 5.49 -10.41 -1.30
C ASN A 40 6.76 -9.89 -0.60
N TYR A 41 6.90 -10.21 0.68
CA TYR A 41 7.99 -9.72 1.53
C TYR A 41 9.36 -10.29 1.13
N ASP A 42 9.36 -11.42 0.42
CA ASP A 42 10.51 -12.10 -0.14
C ASP A 42 10.65 -11.85 -1.64
N ALA A 43 10.01 -10.81 -2.20
CA ALA A 43 10.24 -10.41 -3.58
C ALA A 43 11.73 -10.32 -3.87
N GLY A 44 12.13 -10.78 -5.05
CA GLY A 44 13.52 -10.89 -5.47
C GLY A 44 14.23 -12.16 -4.97
N HIS A 45 13.66 -12.90 -4.02
CA HIS A 45 14.12 -14.24 -3.67
C HIS A 45 13.81 -15.21 -4.83
N ASN A 46 14.73 -16.13 -5.14
CA ASN A 46 14.61 -17.07 -6.25
C ASN A 46 14.36 -16.48 -7.65
N GLY A 47 14.57 -15.17 -7.86
CA GLY A 47 14.38 -14.52 -9.16
C GLY A 47 12.94 -14.11 -9.48
N GLU A 48 12.03 -14.13 -8.51
CA GLU A 48 10.66 -13.64 -8.68
C GLU A 48 10.60 -12.13 -8.41
N PHE A 49 10.25 -11.32 -9.41
CA PHE A 49 10.23 -9.85 -9.30
C PHE A 49 8.82 -9.24 -9.37
N THR A 50 7.79 -10.08 -9.50
CA THR A 50 6.39 -9.70 -9.59
C THR A 50 5.67 -9.98 -8.28
N CYS A 51 4.75 -9.11 -7.87
CA CYS A 51 3.93 -9.37 -6.68
C CYS A 51 2.94 -10.50 -6.98
N ALA A 52 2.85 -11.49 -6.08
CA ALA A 52 1.92 -12.60 -6.25
C ALA A 52 0.45 -12.12 -6.33
N ASP A 53 -0.38 -12.88 -7.06
CA ASP A 53 -1.76 -12.51 -7.39
C ASP A 53 -2.64 -12.27 -6.16
N ASN A 54 -2.38 -12.99 -5.05
CA ASN A 54 -3.10 -12.77 -3.79
C ASN A 54 -2.84 -11.38 -3.19
N PHE A 55 -1.62 -10.84 -3.31
CA PHE A 55 -1.32 -9.48 -2.88
C PHE A 55 -1.95 -8.45 -3.82
N GLN A 56 -1.99 -8.73 -5.12
CA GLN A 56 -2.67 -7.86 -6.08
C GLN A 56 -4.18 -7.78 -5.76
N ALA A 57 -4.84 -8.93 -5.59
CA ALA A 57 -6.26 -8.97 -5.22
C ALA A 57 -6.52 -8.29 -3.87
N HIS A 58 -5.63 -8.45 -2.88
CA HIS A 58 -5.76 -7.77 -1.60
C HIS A 58 -5.60 -6.24 -1.73
N ASN A 59 -4.70 -5.78 -2.59
CA ASN A 59 -4.54 -4.36 -2.89
C ASN A 59 -5.77 -3.78 -3.61
N ASP A 60 -6.45 -4.57 -4.44
CA ASP A 60 -7.71 -4.16 -5.08
C ASP A 60 -8.81 -3.92 -4.04
N ASP A 61 -8.95 -4.82 -3.07
CA ASP A 61 -9.88 -4.66 -1.94
C ASP A 61 -9.55 -3.41 -1.09
N LEU A 62 -8.27 -3.09 -0.95
CA LEU A 62 -7.77 -1.96 -0.16
C LEU A 62 -7.51 -0.70 -1.00
N ALA A 63 -7.91 -0.67 -2.27
CA ALA A 63 -7.64 0.44 -3.18
C ALA A 63 -8.19 1.78 -2.67
N PHE A 64 -9.24 1.75 -1.84
CA PHE A 64 -9.80 2.95 -1.22
C PHE A 64 -8.81 3.69 -0.31
N ILE A 65 -7.86 2.98 0.32
CA ILE A 65 -6.83 3.60 1.18
C ILE A 65 -5.84 4.38 0.32
N MET A 66 -5.34 3.73 -0.74
CA MET A 66 -4.35 4.31 -1.65
C MET A 66 -4.92 5.49 -2.43
N LYS A 67 -6.16 5.37 -2.92
CA LYS A 67 -6.86 6.43 -3.66
C LYS A 67 -7.21 7.65 -2.79
N ALA A 68 -7.27 7.52 -1.47
CA ALA A 68 -7.53 8.64 -0.58
C ALA A 68 -6.30 9.55 -0.36
N GLY A 69 -5.10 9.00 -0.57
CA GLY A 69 -3.83 9.72 -0.53
C GLY A 69 -3.46 10.41 -1.85
N ASN A 70 -2.29 11.04 -1.87
CA ASN A 70 -1.68 11.64 -3.06
C ASN A 70 -0.20 11.23 -3.24
N ALA A 71 0.22 10.20 -2.50
CA ALA A 71 1.52 9.54 -2.58
C ALA A 71 1.40 8.11 -2.03
N LEU A 72 2.27 7.22 -2.49
CA LEU A 72 2.37 5.83 -2.05
C LEU A 72 3.70 5.61 -1.34
N PHE A 73 3.69 4.80 -0.28
CA PHE A 73 4.85 4.57 0.57
C PHE A 73 5.04 3.06 0.84
N PRO A 74 5.35 2.26 -0.19
CA PRO A 74 5.57 0.84 -0.01
C PRO A 74 6.79 0.57 0.88
N SER A 75 6.75 -0.54 1.62
CA SER A 75 7.91 -1.00 2.39
C SER A 75 8.87 -1.74 1.47
N LEU A 76 10.10 -1.24 1.35
CA LEU A 76 11.16 -1.80 0.49
C LEU A 76 12.41 -2.16 1.31
N TYR A 77 12.22 -2.63 2.54
CA TYR A 77 13.35 -3.07 3.35
C TYR A 77 14.06 -4.25 2.71
N LEU A 78 15.38 -4.11 2.62
CA LEU A 78 16.26 -5.14 2.07
C LEU A 78 16.73 -6.02 3.25
N GLY A 79 16.57 -7.33 3.11
CA GLY A 79 17.26 -8.28 4.00
C GLY A 79 18.78 -8.20 3.80
N ASP A 80 19.55 -8.70 4.76
CA ASP A 80 21.03 -8.62 4.79
C ASP A 80 21.74 -9.36 3.63
N ASN A 81 20.98 -10.07 2.78
CA ASN A 81 21.50 -10.67 1.56
C ASN A 81 21.64 -9.63 0.45
N ARG A 82 22.87 -9.13 0.29
CA ARG A 82 23.36 -8.12 -0.68
C ARG A 82 23.15 -8.43 -2.18
N ALA A 83 22.41 -9.48 -2.53
CA ALA A 83 22.17 -9.94 -3.90
C ALA A 83 20.98 -9.26 -4.60
N HIS A 84 20.11 -8.54 -3.88
CA HIS A 84 18.81 -8.11 -4.40
C HIS A 84 18.72 -6.57 -4.58
N ARG A 85 19.53 -5.98 -5.48
CA ARG A 85 19.57 -4.52 -5.69
C ARG A 85 18.59 -3.94 -6.72
N ASN A 86 17.73 -4.76 -7.32
CA ASN A 86 16.87 -4.32 -8.43
C ASN A 86 15.39 -4.44 -8.08
N PHE A 87 14.92 -3.62 -7.13
CA PHE A 87 13.49 -3.53 -6.79
C PHE A 87 12.87 -2.30 -7.45
N ARG A 88 12.44 -2.43 -8.70
CA ARG A 88 11.53 -1.47 -9.35
C ARG A 88 10.10 -1.99 -9.24
N GLN A 89 9.35 -1.56 -8.23
CA GLN A 89 7.89 -1.55 -8.35
C GLN A 89 7.50 -0.37 -9.23
N SER A 90 7.38 -0.59 -10.53
CA SER A 90 6.63 0.31 -11.40
C SER A 90 5.22 -0.25 -11.53
N SER A 91 4.29 0.20 -10.70
CA SER A 91 2.87 0.10 -11.05
C SER A 91 2.56 1.26 -12.01
N PRO A 92 2.20 1.02 -13.28
CA PRO A 92 2.10 2.08 -14.28
C PRO A 92 0.92 3.05 -14.08
N ASN A 93 -0.02 2.77 -13.18
CA ASN A 93 -1.38 3.30 -13.29
C ASN A 93 -1.92 4.05 -12.05
N LEU A 94 -1.07 4.68 -11.24
CA LEU A 94 -1.53 5.56 -10.13
C LEU A 94 -1.09 7.02 -10.28
N GLY A 95 -0.67 7.43 -11.48
CA GLY A 95 -0.44 8.84 -11.83
C GLY A 95 -1.57 9.37 -12.71
N GLY A 96 -2.39 10.27 -12.15
CA GLY A 96 -3.49 10.96 -12.84
C GLY A 96 -4.49 11.53 -11.87
#